data_AF-A3HYQ9-F1
#
_entry.id   AF-A3HYQ9-F1
#
_cell.length_a   1.000
_cell.length_b   1.000
_cell.length_c   1.000
_cell.angle_alpha   90.00
_cell.angle_beta   90.00
_cell.angle_gamma   90.00
#
_symmetry.space_group_name_H-M   'P 1'
#
loop_
_entity.id
_entity.type
_entity.pdbx_description
1 polymer ?
#
loop_
_entity_poly.entity_id
_entity_poly.type
_entity_poly.pdbx_seq_one_letter_code
_entity_poly.pdbx_strand_id
1 'polypeptide(L)'
;MEVVDKNKQYDAIIVGSGPNGLAAGIALAQKGKKIKIIEASDTVGGGARTKFLTLPGYKHDVCSAIHPMAMASPFFTTLPLEKYGLKWITPRFPVAHPLDNEPAVIMDLDIHKTASELGIDSAAYLKLFSPIIKDFNDLLPDLLGPFNPIPKSPIKVAKFGLNAIRSASSLVNSKFKGDRSRALFAGLAAHSIQPLDNTATSAIALVLGAAGHAVGWPLPEGGSQSLSNALAEHFTYLGGEIETGKMITSVDQLSEAKAVLFDITPKQILSIAENQIPKSYAKKLKSYRYGPGVFKLDLALDGPIPWKDENCSKAATVHIGGTFEEIAEAESQVFEGKHPEKPFVLLTQQSFFDQSRAPEGKHTVWCYCHVPNGSTRDMTQQIEDQIERFAPGFKDLILSRNKMNAADMQTYNPNYIGGDINGGIQDLRQLYTRPVNLFDPYRIPNTSYFICSSSSPPGGGVHGMCGYHAAQAVLNFLN
;
A
#
# COMPACT_ATOMS: atom_id res chain seq x y z
N MET A 1 32.24 18.95 -2.00
CA MET A 1 31.90 18.79 -3.42
C MET A 1 32.32 17.40 -3.83
N GLU A 2 31.43 16.43 -3.79
CA GLU A 2 31.70 15.13 -4.41
C GLU A 2 31.73 15.32 -5.92
N VAL A 3 32.84 14.91 -6.52
CA VAL A 3 33.00 14.85 -7.96
C VAL A 3 32.07 13.73 -8.44
N VAL A 4 30.90 14.09 -8.93
CA VAL A 4 30.06 13.17 -9.70
C VAL A 4 30.93 12.70 -10.87
N ASP A 5 31.29 11.42 -10.86
CA ASP A 5 32.06 10.80 -11.94
C ASP A 5 31.24 10.81 -13.23
N LYS A 6 31.38 11.90 -14.00
CA LYS A 6 30.68 12.13 -15.26
C LYS A 6 31.04 11.10 -16.34
N ASN A 7 32.01 10.21 -16.11
CA ASN A 7 32.44 9.21 -17.09
C ASN A 7 31.70 7.86 -16.97
N LYS A 8 30.87 7.63 -15.94
CA LYS A 8 30.03 6.43 -15.89
C LYS A 8 28.74 6.64 -16.67
N GLN A 9 28.70 6.13 -17.90
CA GLN A 9 27.44 6.00 -18.66
C GLN A 9 26.60 4.84 -18.09
N TYR A 10 25.31 5.09 -17.83
CA TYR A 10 24.33 4.08 -17.40
C TYR A 10 23.29 3.83 -18.51
N ASP A 11 22.70 2.63 -18.56
CA ASP A 11 21.56 2.39 -19.45
C ASP A 11 20.31 3.07 -18.89
N ALA A 12 20.12 3.04 -17.56
CA ALA A 12 19.09 3.85 -16.92
C ALA A 12 19.47 4.31 -15.51
N ILE A 13 18.92 5.46 -15.12
CA ILE A 13 18.94 5.95 -13.74
C ILE A 13 17.52 5.96 -13.19
N ILE A 14 17.35 5.56 -11.93
CA ILE A 14 16.08 5.55 -11.23
C ILE A 14 16.16 6.54 -10.07
N VAL A 15 15.23 7.48 -10.00
CA VAL A 15 15.11 8.44 -8.90
C VAL A 15 14.05 7.94 -7.93
N GLY A 16 14.48 7.50 -6.74
CA GLY A 16 13.67 6.87 -5.70
C GLY A 16 13.94 5.37 -5.58
N SER A 17 14.06 4.90 -4.33
CA SER A 17 14.28 3.48 -3.99
C SER A 17 13.08 2.85 -3.28
N GLY A 18 11.87 3.25 -3.66
CA GLY A 18 10.65 2.57 -3.22
C GLY A 18 10.57 1.14 -3.78
N PRO A 19 9.55 0.37 -3.38
CA PRO A 19 9.34 -0.98 -3.88
C PRO A 19 9.28 -1.04 -5.41
N ASN A 20 8.74 0.01 -6.05
CA ASN A 20 8.67 0.08 -7.50
C ASN A 20 10.02 0.47 -8.15
N GLY A 21 10.76 1.44 -7.59
CA GLY A 21 12.10 1.78 -8.07
C GLY A 21 13.06 0.59 -8.01
N LEU A 22 13.04 -0.14 -6.88
CA LEU A 22 13.80 -1.39 -6.73
C LEU A 22 13.34 -2.46 -7.72
N ALA A 23 12.03 -2.64 -7.92
CA ALA A 23 11.51 -3.60 -8.89
C ALA A 23 11.95 -3.29 -10.33
N ALA A 24 11.87 -2.01 -10.73
CA ALA A 24 12.32 -1.56 -12.03
C ALA A 24 13.82 -1.80 -12.23
N GLY A 25 14.62 -1.50 -11.20
CA GLY A 25 16.07 -1.72 -11.23
C GLY A 25 16.43 -3.19 -11.41
N ILE A 26 15.79 -4.09 -10.64
CA ILE A 26 15.99 -5.53 -10.75
C ILE A 26 15.59 -6.03 -12.14
N ALA A 27 14.42 -5.64 -12.64
CA ALA A 27 13.92 -6.09 -13.94
C ALA A 27 14.85 -5.69 -15.10
N LEU A 28 15.42 -4.48 -15.04
CA LEU A 28 16.40 -4.01 -16.03
C LEU A 28 17.77 -4.71 -15.86
N ALA A 29 18.25 -4.88 -14.64
CA ALA A 29 19.52 -5.55 -14.35
C ALA A 29 19.49 -7.03 -14.76
N GLN A 30 18.36 -7.73 -14.61
CA GLN A 30 18.15 -9.10 -15.11
C GLN A 30 18.29 -9.21 -16.64
N LYS A 31 18.17 -8.10 -17.38
CA LYS A 31 18.42 -8.01 -18.83
C LYS A 31 19.83 -7.50 -19.17
N GLY A 32 20.73 -7.50 -18.20
CA GLY A 32 22.12 -7.08 -18.37
C GLY A 32 22.30 -5.57 -18.56
N LYS A 33 21.30 -4.75 -18.21
CA LYS A 33 21.40 -3.29 -18.29
C LYS A 33 22.15 -2.76 -17.07
N LYS A 34 22.96 -1.71 -17.26
CA LYS A 34 23.70 -1.04 -16.18
C LYS A 34 22.82 0.04 -15.54
N ILE A 35 22.46 -0.14 -14.27
CA ILE A 35 21.44 0.66 -13.59
C ILE A 35 22.00 1.32 -12.34
N LYS A 36 21.60 2.56 -12.11
CA LYS A 36 21.82 3.28 -10.85
C LYS A 36 20.50 3.75 -10.25
N ILE A 37 20.31 3.51 -8.96
CA ILE A 37 19.21 4.06 -8.15
C ILE A 37 19.77 5.18 -7.29
N ILE A 38 19.08 6.32 -7.24
CA ILE A 38 19.41 7.45 -6.37
C ILE A 38 18.26 7.66 -5.38
N GLU A 39 18.57 7.66 -4.10
CA GLU A 39 17.61 7.79 -3.00
C GLU A 39 17.94 9.00 -2.14
N ALA A 40 16.91 9.78 -1.81
CA ALA A 40 17.05 10.98 -1.00
C ALA A 40 17.34 10.69 0.47
N SER A 41 16.78 9.62 1.02
CA SER A 41 16.97 9.23 2.42
C SER A 41 18.25 8.42 2.63
N ASP A 42 18.69 8.26 3.88
CA ASP A 42 19.92 7.53 4.20
C ASP A 42 19.83 6.01 3.97
N THR A 43 18.62 5.46 3.93
CA THR A 43 18.36 4.03 3.64
C THR A 43 17.40 3.89 2.47
N VAL A 44 17.25 2.69 1.90
CA VAL A 44 16.24 2.39 0.87
C VAL A 44 14.85 2.10 1.48
N GLY A 45 13.83 2.07 0.62
CA GLY A 45 12.57 1.39 0.92
C GLY A 45 11.30 2.22 0.73
N GLY A 46 11.39 3.54 0.54
CA GLY A 46 10.22 4.40 0.33
C GLY A 46 9.13 4.17 1.39
N GLY A 47 7.97 3.68 0.98
CA GLY A 47 6.85 3.32 1.87
C GLY A 47 6.94 1.99 2.60
N ALA A 48 8.01 1.23 2.43
CA ALA A 48 8.28 -0.04 3.11
C ALA A 48 9.53 0.08 4.00
N ARG A 49 9.52 1.05 4.92
CA ARG A 49 10.59 1.30 5.91
C ARG A 49 10.14 0.96 7.31
N THR A 50 11.12 0.59 8.15
CA THR A 50 10.94 0.33 9.58
C THR A 50 11.94 1.18 10.36
N LYS A 51 11.49 1.83 11.45
CA LYS A 51 12.30 2.71 12.30
C LYS A 51 11.97 2.51 13.78
N PHE A 52 12.87 2.96 14.66
CA PHE A 52 12.58 3.11 16.09
C PHE A 52 11.91 4.46 16.31
N LEU A 53 10.57 4.51 16.19
CA LEU A 53 9.80 5.77 16.24
C LEU A 53 9.40 6.19 17.66
N THR A 54 9.31 5.26 18.62
CA THR A 54 8.86 5.55 20.00
C THR A 54 10.00 5.41 21.01
N LEU A 55 10.22 4.21 21.53
CA LEU A 55 11.25 3.89 22.52
C LEU A 55 12.35 3.01 21.90
N PRO A 56 13.57 3.01 22.45
CA PRO A 56 14.61 2.07 22.04
C PRO A 56 14.12 0.62 22.09
N GLY A 57 14.40 -0.15 21.04
CA GLY A 57 13.95 -1.55 20.94
C GLY A 57 12.54 -1.76 20.38
N TYR A 58 11.75 -0.69 20.17
CA TYR A 58 10.41 -0.77 19.58
C TYR A 58 10.46 -0.36 18.10
N LYS A 59 10.36 -1.36 17.21
CA LYS A 59 10.37 -1.17 15.75
C LYS A 59 8.97 -0.94 15.21
N HIS A 60 8.82 0.11 14.42
CA HIS A 60 7.57 0.52 13.77
C HIS A 60 7.76 0.66 12.28
N ASP A 61 6.78 0.21 11.50
CA ASP A 61 6.75 0.51 10.08
C ASP A 61 6.28 1.95 9.85
N VAL A 62 6.98 2.72 9.01
CA VAL A 62 6.68 4.15 8.87
C VAL A 62 5.46 4.40 7.98
N CYS A 63 5.20 3.49 7.03
CA CYS A 63 4.04 3.55 6.15
C CYS A 63 3.39 2.16 6.04
N SER A 64 3.71 1.31 5.06
CA SER A 64 3.07 0.00 4.91
C SER A 64 3.53 -0.99 5.98
N ALA A 65 2.59 -1.74 6.58
CA ALA A 65 2.81 -2.65 7.71
C ALA A 65 2.59 -4.15 7.38
N ILE A 66 1.72 -4.44 6.41
CA ILE A 66 1.22 -5.77 6.06
C ILE A 66 1.21 -5.87 4.52
N HIS A 67 1.73 -6.96 3.94
CA HIS A 67 2.07 -6.99 2.50
C HIS A 67 1.52 -8.20 1.73
N PRO A 68 0.20 -8.45 1.72
CA PRO A 68 -0.39 -9.51 0.89
C PRO A 68 -0.07 -9.33 -0.59
N MET A 69 -0.03 -8.08 -1.07
CA MET A 69 0.26 -7.77 -2.48
C MET A 69 1.75 -7.90 -2.83
N ALA A 70 2.66 -7.81 -1.86
CA ALA A 70 4.07 -8.11 -2.10
C ALA A 70 4.26 -9.62 -2.25
N MET A 71 3.66 -10.40 -1.34
CA MET A 71 3.72 -11.87 -1.37
C MET A 71 3.06 -12.44 -2.63
N ALA A 72 1.95 -11.85 -3.09
CA ALA A 72 1.26 -12.30 -4.29
C ALA A 72 1.74 -11.64 -5.59
N SER A 73 2.71 -10.71 -5.53
CA SER A 73 3.13 -9.94 -6.70
C SER A 73 3.65 -10.87 -7.81
N PRO A 74 3.11 -10.76 -9.05
CA PRO A 74 3.59 -11.54 -10.19
C PRO A 74 5.08 -11.36 -10.47
N PHE A 75 5.69 -10.24 -10.07
CA PHE A 75 7.11 -10.00 -10.24
C PHE A 75 7.92 -10.48 -9.02
N PHE A 76 7.54 -10.09 -7.80
CA PHE A 76 8.34 -10.46 -6.62
C PHE A 76 8.38 -11.97 -6.37
N THR A 77 7.33 -12.71 -6.74
CA THR A 77 7.32 -14.19 -6.66
C THR A 77 8.34 -14.87 -7.57
N THR A 78 8.90 -14.15 -8.55
CA THR A 78 9.98 -14.65 -9.42
C THR A 78 11.38 -14.43 -8.84
N LEU A 79 11.49 -13.64 -7.76
CA LEU A 79 12.76 -13.21 -7.19
C LEU A 79 13.14 -14.10 -6.01
N PRO A 80 14.42 -14.48 -5.85
CA PRO A 80 14.87 -15.35 -4.76
C PRO A 80 15.13 -14.56 -3.47
N LEU A 81 14.15 -13.79 -2.99
CA LEU A 81 14.34 -12.81 -1.90
C LEU A 81 14.66 -13.46 -0.55
N GLU A 82 14.25 -14.71 -0.33
CA GLU A 82 14.58 -15.48 0.88
C GLU A 82 16.10 -15.72 1.00
N LYS A 83 16.82 -15.77 -0.13
CA LYS A 83 18.29 -15.86 -0.14
C LYS A 83 18.98 -14.61 0.41
N TYR A 84 18.25 -13.50 0.44
CA TYR A 84 18.69 -12.20 0.96
C TYR A 84 17.98 -11.87 2.28
N GLY A 85 17.59 -12.90 3.04
CA GLY A 85 17.10 -12.76 4.42
C GLY A 85 15.62 -12.42 4.57
N LEU A 86 14.85 -12.28 3.48
CA LEU A 86 13.41 -12.08 3.59
C LEU A 86 12.73 -13.33 4.17
N LYS A 87 12.02 -13.17 5.28
CA LYS A 87 11.12 -14.18 5.82
C LYS A 87 9.75 -13.58 6.06
N TRP A 88 8.71 -14.30 5.68
CA TRP A 88 7.34 -13.91 5.90
C TRP A 88 6.78 -14.59 7.14
N ILE A 89 6.11 -13.81 7.98
CA ILE A 89 5.25 -14.29 9.06
C ILE A 89 3.82 -14.11 8.58
N THR A 90 3.08 -15.22 8.47
CA THR A 90 1.70 -15.22 8.00
C THR A 90 0.77 -15.67 9.13
N PRO A 91 0.13 -14.73 9.85
CA PRO A 91 -0.92 -15.07 10.80
C PRO A 91 -2.02 -15.88 10.11
N ARG A 92 -2.56 -16.89 10.81
CA ARG A 92 -3.69 -17.69 10.30
C ARG A 92 -4.93 -16.85 10.03
N PHE A 93 -5.12 -15.78 10.79
CA PHE A 93 -6.28 -14.90 10.61
C PHE A 93 -5.81 -13.59 10.00
N PRO A 94 -6.10 -13.33 8.70
CA PRO A 94 -5.61 -12.12 8.04
C PRO A 94 -6.11 -10.84 8.71
N VAL A 95 -7.37 -10.84 9.16
CA VAL A 95 -8.01 -9.67 9.76
C VAL A 95 -9.09 -10.06 10.76
N ALA A 96 -9.20 -9.27 11.82
CA ALA A 96 -10.34 -9.26 12.73
C ALA A 96 -11.07 -7.91 12.68
N HIS A 97 -12.36 -7.90 12.99
CA HIS A 97 -13.23 -6.73 12.95
C HIS A 97 -14.16 -6.74 14.18
N PRO A 98 -13.85 -5.97 15.23
CA PRO A 98 -14.68 -5.90 16.42
C PRO A 98 -16.00 -5.16 16.17
N LEU A 99 -17.03 -5.59 16.91
CA LEU A 99 -18.38 -5.03 16.91
C LEU A 99 -18.81 -4.78 18.36
N ASP A 100 -19.69 -3.81 18.62
CA ASP A 100 -20.02 -3.39 20.00
C ASP A 100 -20.81 -4.42 20.80
N ASN A 101 -21.77 -5.06 20.14
CA ASN A 101 -22.83 -5.86 20.79
C ASN A 101 -22.80 -7.32 20.36
N GLU A 102 -21.74 -7.76 19.68
CA GLU A 102 -21.57 -9.13 19.22
C GLU A 102 -20.09 -9.49 19.10
N PRO A 103 -19.75 -10.79 19.07
CA PRO A 103 -18.37 -11.22 18.87
C PRO A 103 -17.76 -10.63 17.61
N ALA A 104 -16.45 -10.36 17.64
CA ALA A 104 -15.70 -9.89 16.49
C ALA A 104 -15.88 -10.85 15.29
N VAL A 105 -15.85 -10.29 14.08
CA VAL A 105 -15.75 -11.08 12.86
C VAL A 105 -14.27 -11.35 12.61
N ILE A 106 -13.90 -12.60 12.36
CA ILE A 106 -12.52 -12.95 12.01
C ILE A 106 -12.49 -13.64 10.66
N MET A 107 -11.53 -13.25 9.81
CA MET A 107 -11.27 -13.94 8.56
C MET A 107 -10.25 -15.05 8.84
N ASP A 108 -10.58 -16.29 8.48
CA ASP A 108 -9.65 -17.44 8.45
C ASP A 108 -9.17 -17.64 7.01
N LEU A 109 -7.95 -18.15 6.81
CA LEU A 109 -7.46 -18.57 5.48
C LEU A 109 -8.42 -19.56 4.79
N ASP A 110 -9.10 -20.39 5.58
CA ASP A 110 -10.18 -21.24 5.08
C ASP A 110 -11.46 -20.44 4.91
N ILE A 111 -11.79 -20.15 3.64
CA ILE A 111 -13.01 -19.43 3.28
C ILE A 111 -14.28 -20.09 3.83
N HIS A 112 -14.34 -21.41 3.98
CA HIS A 112 -15.52 -22.08 4.50
C HIS A 112 -15.73 -21.81 5.98
N LYS A 113 -14.65 -21.69 6.77
CA LYS A 113 -14.72 -21.28 8.17
C LYS A 113 -15.19 -19.84 8.30
N THR A 114 -14.59 -18.93 7.54
CA THR A 114 -15.04 -17.53 7.47
C THR A 114 -16.52 -17.45 7.11
N ALA A 115 -16.94 -18.14 6.05
CA ALA A 115 -18.34 -18.14 5.62
C ALA A 115 -19.29 -18.69 6.70
N SER A 116 -18.90 -19.75 7.42
CA SER A 116 -19.69 -20.31 8.52
C SER A 116 -19.94 -19.28 9.63
N GLU A 117 -18.93 -18.48 9.99
CA GLU A 117 -19.03 -17.46 11.02
C GLU A 117 -19.86 -16.23 10.62
N LEU A 118 -20.13 -16.06 9.33
CA LEU A 118 -21.00 -15.01 8.79
C LEU A 118 -22.49 -15.38 8.81
N GLY A 119 -22.85 -16.58 9.29
CA GLY A 119 -24.23 -16.98 9.52
C GLY A 119 -25.09 -16.96 8.26
N ILE A 120 -26.14 -16.13 8.25
CA ILE A 120 -27.13 -16.05 7.16
C ILE A 120 -26.51 -15.76 5.78
N ASP A 121 -25.33 -15.13 5.76
CA ASP A 121 -24.63 -14.73 4.54
C ASP A 121 -23.57 -15.74 4.07
N SER A 122 -23.43 -16.88 4.74
CA SER A 122 -22.43 -17.91 4.42
C SER A 122 -22.38 -18.26 2.92
N ALA A 123 -23.54 -18.59 2.34
CA ALA A 123 -23.65 -18.91 0.93
C ALA A 123 -23.36 -17.72 0.00
N ALA A 124 -23.75 -16.50 0.40
CA ALA A 124 -23.50 -15.30 -0.37
C ALA A 124 -22.01 -14.95 -0.41
N TYR A 125 -21.31 -15.12 0.73
CA TYR A 125 -19.88 -14.89 0.85
C TYR A 125 -19.08 -15.85 -0.02
N LEU A 126 -19.39 -17.16 0.04
CA LEU A 126 -18.79 -18.18 -0.82
C LEU A 126 -19.03 -17.88 -2.29
N LYS A 127 -20.27 -17.54 -2.68
CA LYS A 127 -20.60 -17.20 -4.07
C LYS A 127 -19.83 -15.98 -4.58
N LEU A 128 -19.51 -15.03 -3.71
CA LEU A 128 -18.78 -13.82 -4.07
C LEU A 128 -17.26 -14.06 -4.17
N PHE A 129 -16.66 -14.71 -3.18
CA PHE A 129 -15.20 -14.81 -3.06
C PHE A 129 -14.61 -16.08 -3.64
N SER A 130 -15.27 -17.24 -3.58
CA SER A 130 -14.69 -18.51 -4.06
C SER A 130 -14.23 -18.47 -5.52
N PRO A 131 -14.95 -17.85 -6.48
CA PRO A 131 -14.46 -17.72 -7.85
C PRO A 131 -13.18 -16.87 -7.95
N ILE A 132 -13.09 -15.78 -7.18
CA ILE A 132 -11.94 -14.87 -7.20
C ILE A 132 -10.71 -15.55 -6.60
N ILE A 133 -10.89 -16.29 -5.50
CA ILE A 133 -9.82 -17.04 -4.83
C ILE A 133 -9.30 -18.15 -5.74
N LYS A 134 -10.21 -18.92 -6.36
CA LYS A 134 -9.85 -20.00 -7.29
C LYS A 134 -9.01 -19.48 -8.46
N ASP A 135 -9.37 -18.32 -8.99
CA ASP A 135 -8.73 -17.71 -10.14
C ASP A 135 -7.65 -16.67 -9.76
N PHE A 136 -7.25 -16.58 -8.48
CA PHE A 136 -6.48 -15.45 -7.94
C PHE A 136 -5.15 -15.23 -8.68
N ASN A 137 -4.34 -16.27 -8.84
CA ASN A 137 -3.05 -16.18 -9.55
C ASN A 137 -3.19 -15.83 -11.04
N ASP A 138 -4.32 -16.20 -11.66
CA ASP A 138 -4.59 -15.90 -13.07
C ASP A 138 -5.16 -14.49 -13.28
N LEU A 139 -5.79 -13.93 -12.24
CA LEU A 139 -6.33 -12.58 -12.23
C LEU A 139 -5.25 -11.53 -11.95
N LEU A 140 -4.33 -11.80 -11.02
CA LEU A 140 -3.37 -10.80 -10.55
C LEU A 140 -2.52 -10.15 -11.66
N PRO A 141 -2.01 -10.85 -12.69
CA PRO A 141 -1.29 -10.20 -13.78
C PRO A 141 -2.11 -9.16 -14.53
N ASP A 142 -3.43 -9.38 -14.69
CA ASP A 142 -4.34 -8.44 -15.35
C ASP A 142 -4.79 -7.32 -14.38
N LEU A 143 -4.95 -7.62 -13.09
CA LEU A 143 -5.35 -6.63 -12.06
C LEU A 143 -4.21 -5.70 -11.64
N LEU A 144 -2.99 -6.22 -11.60
CA LEU A 144 -1.76 -5.47 -11.31
C LEU A 144 -1.00 -5.10 -12.60
N GLY A 145 -1.70 -5.16 -13.74
CA GLY A 145 -1.22 -4.77 -15.05
C GLY A 145 -1.64 -3.36 -15.45
N PRO A 146 -0.99 -2.74 -16.46
CA PRO A 146 -1.61 -1.65 -17.18
C PRO A 146 -2.89 -2.13 -17.89
N PHE A 147 -3.75 -1.20 -18.29
CA PHE A 147 -4.95 -1.55 -19.05
C PHE A 147 -4.59 -2.33 -20.32
N ASN A 148 -5.16 -3.53 -20.46
CA ASN A 148 -4.97 -4.39 -21.62
C ASN A 148 -6.34 -4.67 -22.26
N PRO A 149 -6.59 -4.24 -23.51
CA PRO A 149 -7.85 -4.51 -24.22
C PRO A 149 -8.16 -6.01 -24.36
N ILE A 150 -7.13 -6.85 -24.39
CA ILE A 150 -7.24 -8.31 -24.49
C ILE A 150 -6.50 -8.91 -23.28
N PRO A 151 -7.12 -8.92 -22.08
CA PRO A 151 -6.51 -9.47 -20.88
C PRO A 151 -6.13 -10.95 -21.08
N LYS A 152 -5.16 -11.44 -20.30
CA LYS A 152 -4.74 -12.86 -20.38
C LYS A 152 -5.90 -13.80 -20.04
N SER A 153 -6.76 -13.36 -19.12
CA SER A 153 -7.87 -14.14 -18.59
C SER A 153 -9.23 -13.44 -18.80
N PRO A 154 -9.72 -13.24 -20.06
CA PRO A 154 -10.84 -12.35 -20.35
C PRO A 154 -12.14 -12.72 -19.66
N ILE A 155 -12.48 -14.01 -19.62
CA ILE A 155 -13.70 -14.48 -18.96
C ILE A 155 -13.61 -14.27 -17.44
N LYS A 156 -12.44 -14.48 -16.83
CA LYS A 156 -12.23 -14.33 -15.39
C LYS A 156 -12.27 -12.86 -14.99
N VAL A 157 -11.57 -11.99 -15.74
CA VAL A 157 -11.58 -10.54 -15.56
C VAL A 157 -12.99 -9.97 -15.74
N ALA A 158 -13.76 -10.42 -16.73
CA ALA A 158 -15.15 -9.98 -16.90
C ALA A 158 -16.03 -10.35 -15.70
N LYS A 159 -15.93 -11.58 -15.18
CA LYS A 159 -16.67 -12.03 -14.00
C LYS A 159 -16.29 -11.24 -12.74
N PHE A 160 -15.01 -10.97 -12.54
CA PHE A 160 -14.53 -10.09 -11.49
C PHE A 160 -15.10 -8.67 -11.64
N GLY A 161 -14.98 -8.10 -12.85
CA GLY A 161 -15.41 -6.76 -13.21
C GLY A 161 -16.87 -6.45 -12.91
N LEU A 162 -17.78 -7.42 -13.09
CA LEU A 162 -19.21 -7.28 -12.77
C LEU A 162 -19.48 -6.87 -11.32
N ASN A 163 -18.68 -7.38 -10.38
CA ASN A 163 -18.78 -7.00 -8.98
C ASN A 163 -17.85 -5.84 -8.64
N ALA A 164 -16.65 -5.82 -9.24
CA ALA A 164 -15.58 -4.86 -8.94
C ALA A 164 -15.87 -3.43 -9.42
N ILE A 165 -16.67 -3.21 -10.47
CA ILE A 165 -17.01 -1.85 -10.93
C ILE A 165 -18.05 -1.15 -10.03
N ARG A 166 -18.76 -1.91 -9.21
CA ARG A 166 -19.82 -1.40 -8.32
C ARG A 166 -19.21 -0.65 -7.15
N SER A 167 -20.02 0.17 -6.47
CA SER A 167 -19.62 0.67 -5.16
C SER A 167 -19.72 -0.42 -4.10
N ALA A 168 -18.95 -0.28 -3.03
CA ALA A 168 -19.02 -1.16 -1.87
C ALA A 168 -20.43 -1.15 -1.27
N SER A 169 -21.03 0.03 -1.09
CA SER A 169 -22.41 0.17 -0.61
C SER A 169 -23.42 -0.57 -1.49
N SER A 170 -23.35 -0.41 -2.82
CA SER A 170 -24.27 -1.11 -3.73
C SER A 170 -24.08 -2.63 -3.66
N LEU A 171 -22.83 -3.10 -3.67
CA LEU A 171 -22.54 -4.53 -3.67
C LEU A 171 -23.00 -5.18 -2.37
N VAL A 172 -22.63 -4.62 -1.22
CA VAL A 172 -22.99 -5.11 0.11
C VAL A 172 -24.50 -5.19 0.29
N ASN A 173 -25.23 -4.10 -0.01
CA ASN A 173 -26.69 -4.07 0.12
C ASN A 173 -27.40 -5.08 -0.80
N SER A 174 -26.75 -5.53 -1.88
CA SER A 174 -27.31 -6.53 -2.79
C SER A 174 -26.94 -7.98 -2.47
N LYS A 175 -25.90 -8.21 -1.66
CA LYS A 175 -25.33 -9.55 -1.43
C LYS A 175 -25.48 -10.03 0.01
N PHE A 176 -25.43 -9.13 0.97
CA PHE A 176 -25.37 -9.45 2.39
C PHE A 176 -26.57 -8.91 3.15
N LYS A 177 -27.08 -9.71 4.08
CA LYS A 177 -28.20 -9.38 4.96
C LYS A 177 -27.75 -9.14 6.41
N GLY A 178 -26.70 -9.82 6.86
CA GLY A 178 -26.22 -9.77 8.24
C GLY A 178 -25.13 -8.73 8.44
N ASP A 179 -25.19 -8.02 9.57
CA ASP A 179 -24.27 -6.90 9.86
C ASP A 179 -22.81 -7.34 9.92
N ARG A 180 -22.52 -8.57 10.35
CA ARG A 180 -21.18 -9.19 10.35
C ARG A 180 -20.49 -9.12 8.99
N SER A 181 -21.18 -9.57 7.93
CA SER A 181 -20.63 -9.59 6.57
C SER A 181 -20.45 -8.18 6.02
N ARG A 182 -21.41 -7.30 6.33
CA ARG A 182 -21.41 -5.91 5.90
C ARG A 182 -20.23 -5.17 6.55
N ALA A 183 -20.03 -5.35 7.85
CA ALA A 183 -18.93 -4.74 8.61
C ALA A 183 -17.55 -5.20 8.11
N LEU A 184 -17.34 -6.52 7.96
CA LEU A 184 -16.09 -7.06 7.39
C LEU A 184 -15.81 -6.47 6.00
N PHE A 185 -16.83 -6.40 5.14
CA PHE A 185 -16.69 -5.84 3.79
C PHE A 185 -16.38 -4.34 3.83
N ALA A 186 -16.98 -3.56 4.74
CA ALA A 186 -16.69 -2.15 4.91
C ALA A 186 -15.24 -1.91 5.28
N GLY A 187 -14.71 -2.66 6.26
CA GLY A 187 -13.31 -2.56 6.66
C GLY A 187 -12.34 -2.86 5.51
N LEU A 188 -12.65 -3.88 4.68
CA LEU A 188 -11.87 -4.17 3.47
C LEU A 188 -11.97 -3.05 2.41
N ALA A 189 -13.16 -2.46 2.23
CA ALA A 189 -13.39 -1.40 1.25
C ALA A 189 -12.76 -0.07 1.66
N ALA A 190 -12.67 0.22 2.95
CA ALA A 190 -12.11 1.47 3.49
C ALA A 190 -10.62 1.65 3.15
N HIS A 191 -9.89 0.59 2.81
CA HIS A 191 -8.52 0.70 2.23
C HIS A 191 -8.47 1.52 0.93
N SER A 192 -9.62 1.80 0.30
CA SER A 192 -9.72 2.68 -0.87
C SER A 192 -9.57 4.18 -0.56
N ILE A 193 -9.67 4.59 0.72
CA ILE A 193 -9.56 5.98 1.21
C ILE A 193 -10.49 6.94 0.43
N GLN A 194 -11.75 6.56 0.31
CA GLN A 194 -12.79 7.32 -0.40
C GLN A 194 -14.19 6.86 0.04
N PRO A 195 -15.24 7.65 -0.24
CA PRO A 195 -16.62 7.28 0.07
C PRO A 195 -16.99 5.90 -0.48
N LEU A 196 -17.58 5.05 0.36
CA LEU A 196 -17.86 3.64 0.01
C LEU A 196 -19.01 3.48 -1.01
N ASP A 197 -19.72 4.55 -1.33
CA ASP A 197 -20.72 4.63 -2.39
C ASP A 197 -20.14 5.04 -3.76
N ASN A 198 -18.86 5.45 -3.83
CA ASN A 198 -18.17 5.67 -5.09
C ASN A 198 -18.04 4.38 -5.89
N THR A 199 -18.13 4.51 -7.22
CA THR A 199 -17.89 3.41 -8.16
C THR A 199 -16.51 2.78 -7.97
N ALA A 200 -16.43 1.47 -8.18
CA ALA A 200 -15.25 0.64 -8.06
C ALA A 200 -14.61 0.47 -6.67
N THR A 201 -15.18 1.04 -5.60
CA THR A 201 -14.70 0.79 -4.23
C THR A 201 -14.84 -0.67 -3.79
N SER A 202 -15.74 -1.43 -4.40
CA SER A 202 -15.84 -2.87 -4.16
C SER A 202 -14.61 -3.63 -4.67
N ALA A 203 -13.89 -3.14 -5.69
CA ALA A 203 -12.71 -3.81 -6.22
C ALA A 203 -11.64 -4.02 -5.15
N ILE A 204 -11.40 -2.99 -4.33
CA ILE A 204 -10.42 -3.04 -3.23
C ILE A 204 -10.83 -4.10 -2.20
N ALA A 205 -12.09 -4.13 -1.81
CA ALA A 205 -12.59 -5.12 -0.86
C ALA A 205 -12.50 -6.56 -1.41
N LEU A 206 -12.81 -6.75 -2.70
CA LEU A 206 -12.74 -8.05 -3.35
C LEU A 206 -11.31 -8.56 -3.47
N VAL A 207 -10.37 -7.68 -3.86
CA VAL A 207 -8.95 -8.05 -3.99
C VAL A 207 -8.34 -8.37 -2.63
N LEU A 208 -8.52 -7.50 -1.63
CA LEU A 208 -7.95 -7.71 -0.30
C LEU A 208 -8.59 -8.89 0.43
N GLY A 209 -9.90 -9.07 0.30
CA GLY A 209 -10.60 -10.23 0.86
C GLY A 209 -10.17 -11.53 0.19
N ALA A 210 -10.05 -11.57 -1.14
CA ALA A 210 -9.54 -12.74 -1.85
C ALA A 210 -8.08 -13.03 -1.50
N ALA A 211 -7.23 -12.00 -1.36
CA ALA A 211 -5.85 -12.15 -0.92
C ALA A 211 -5.74 -12.74 0.50
N GLY A 212 -6.64 -12.33 1.40
CA GLY A 212 -6.74 -12.89 2.75
C GLY A 212 -6.91 -14.41 2.73
N HIS A 213 -7.76 -14.94 1.85
CA HIS A 213 -7.95 -16.40 1.70
C HIS A 213 -6.85 -17.08 0.89
N ALA A 214 -6.33 -16.42 -0.16
CA ALA A 214 -5.41 -17.05 -1.11
C ALA A 214 -3.96 -17.11 -0.62
N VAL A 215 -3.48 -16.05 0.03
CA VAL A 215 -2.09 -15.90 0.48
C VAL A 215 -1.95 -15.43 1.93
N GLY A 216 -3.06 -15.14 2.60
CA GLY A 216 -3.05 -14.51 3.92
C GLY A 216 -2.61 -13.05 3.87
N TRP A 217 -2.48 -12.43 5.04
CA TRP A 217 -1.98 -11.05 5.19
C TRP A 217 -0.64 -11.07 5.94
N PRO A 218 0.46 -11.36 5.21
CA PRO A 218 1.77 -11.57 5.81
C PRO A 218 2.46 -10.25 6.19
N LEU A 219 3.37 -10.34 7.14
CA LEU A 219 4.31 -9.29 7.51
C LEU A 219 5.75 -9.82 7.42
N PRO A 220 6.75 -9.02 7.06
CA PRO A 220 8.11 -9.50 6.97
C PRO A 220 8.75 -9.48 8.36
N GLU A 221 9.43 -10.55 8.74
CA GLU A 221 10.15 -10.65 10.01
C GLU A 221 11.10 -9.44 10.17
N GLY A 222 11.04 -8.79 11.33
CA GLY A 222 11.81 -7.63 11.71
C GLY A 222 11.33 -6.29 11.16
N GLY A 223 10.46 -6.23 10.15
CA GLY A 223 10.34 -4.99 9.39
C GLY A 223 9.74 -5.09 8.01
N SER A 224 8.91 -4.12 7.61
CA SER A 224 8.78 -3.75 6.19
C SER A 224 10.12 -3.43 5.54
N GLN A 225 11.10 -2.93 6.31
CA GLN A 225 12.48 -2.72 5.86
C GLN A 225 13.13 -4.01 5.34
N SER A 226 12.80 -5.19 5.89
CA SER A 226 13.40 -6.46 5.48
C SER A 226 13.11 -6.79 4.01
N LEU A 227 11.91 -6.48 3.52
CA LEU A 227 11.57 -6.61 2.10
C LEU A 227 12.42 -5.66 1.23
N SER A 228 12.53 -4.40 1.63
CA SER A 228 13.32 -3.39 0.91
C SER A 228 14.81 -3.76 0.86
N ASN A 229 15.35 -4.30 1.96
CA ASN A 229 16.74 -4.76 2.03
C ASN A 229 16.97 -5.95 1.10
N ALA A 230 16.11 -6.97 1.14
CA ALA A 230 16.24 -8.14 0.27
C ALA A 230 16.18 -7.78 -1.22
N LEU A 231 15.30 -6.84 -1.60
CA LEU A 231 15.24 -6.31 -2.97
C LEU A 231 16.53 -5.56 -3.35
N ALA A 232 17.03 -4.69 -2.48
CA ALA A 232 18.26 -3.92 -2.72
C ALA A 232 19.51 -4.81 -2.80
N GLU A 233 19.61 -5.83 -1.96
CA GLU A 233 20.69 -6.82 -2.00
C GLU A 233 20.62 -7.65 -3.29
N HIS A 234 19.43 -8.10 -3.70
CA HIS A 234 19.27 -8.79 -4.97
C HIS A 234 19.63 -7.90 -6.17
N PHE A 235 19.22 -6.64 -6.16
CA PHE A 235 19.60 -5.66 -7.19
C PHE A 235 21.11 -5.45 -7.27
N THR A 236 21.78 -5.31 -6.11
CA THR A 236 23.23 -5.13 -6.03
C THR A 236 23.97 -6.38 -6.51
N TYR A 237 23.47 -7.57 -6.17
CA TYR A 237 24.00 -8.84 -6.66
C TYR A 237 23.95 -8.94 -8.20
N LEU A 238 22.93 -8.36 -8.83
CA LEU A 238 22.82 -8.28 -10.29
C LEU A 238 23.72 -7.19 -10.91
N GLY A 239 24.55 -6.50 -10.12
CA GLY A 239 25.47 -5.44 -10.58
C GLY A 239 24.86 -4.03 -10.58
N GLY A 240 23.71 -3.84 -9.94
CA GLY A 240 23.09 -2.53 -9.75
C GLY A 240 23.83 -1.66 -8.72
N GLU A 241 23.82 -0.34 -8.92
CA GLU A 241 24.39 0.63 -7.98
C GLU A 241 23.28 1.41 -7.25
N ILE A 242 23.39 1.62 -5.93
CA ILE A 242 22.47 2.45 -5.14
C ILE A 242 23.27 3.58 -4.47
N GLU A 243 22.83 4.83 -4.64
CA GLU A 243 23.35 6.02 -3.97
C GLU A 243 22.26 6.59 -3.05
N THR A 244 22.45 6.52 -1.73
CA THR A 244 21.52 7.08 -0.72
C THR A 244 21.94 8.48 -0.26
N GLY A 245 21.08 9.17 0.48
CA GLY A 245 21.37 10.50 1.04
C GLY A 245 21.42 11.65 0.01
N LYS A 246 20.90 11.44 -1.20
CA LYS A 246 20.99 12.40 -2.31
C LYS A 246 19.63 12.78 -2.85
N MET A 247 19.16 13.96 -2.45
CA MET A 247 17.95 14.56 -3.01
C MET A 247 18.22 15.11 -4.42
N ILE A 248 17.50 14.58 -5.41
CA ILE A 248 17.52 15.13 -6.77
C ILE A 248 16.49 16.27 -6.86
N THR A 249 16.97 17.47 -7.17
CA THR A 249 16.12 18.67 -7.33
C THR A 249 16.09 19.19 -8.76
N SER A 250 16.94 18.67 -9.66
CA SER A 250 16.91 18.91 -11.10
C SER A 250 17.44 17.69 -11.84
N VAL A 251 16.89 17.39 -13.02
CA VAL A 251 17.42 16.34 -13.91
C VAL A 251 18.88 16.58 -14.31
N ASP A 252 19.36 17.83 -14.27
CA ASP A 252 20.74 18.19 -14.60
C ASP A 252 21.77 17.66 -13.58
N GLN A 253 21.31 17.21 -12.40
CA GLN A 253 22.16 16.59 -11.37
C GLN A 253 22.43 15.10 -11.65
N LEU A 254 21.71 14.50 -12.59
CA LEU A 254 21.86 13.09 -12.95
C LEU A 254 23.09 12.90 -13.84
N SER A 255 23.81 11.79 -13.64
CA SER A 255 24.87 11.36 -14.56
C SER A 255 24.28 10.97 -15.92
N GLU A 256 25.12 10.85 -16.95
CA GLU A 256 24.66 10.49 -18.29
C GLU A 256 24.01 9.09 -18.31
N ALA A 257 22.76 9.02 -18.80
CA ALA A 257 22.01 7.79 -18.95
C ALA A 257 21.11 7.80 -20.18
N LYS A 258 20.87 6.63 -20.78
CA LYS A 258 19.96 6.50 -21.93
C LYS A 258 18.49 6.68 -21.54
N ALA A 259 18.11 6.32 -20.32
CA ALA A 259 16.76 6.50 -19.77
C ALA A 259 16.78 6.96 -18.31
N VAL A 260 15.75 7.69 -17.88
CA VAL A 260 15.52 8.07 -16.47
C VAL A 260 14.13 7.62 -16.04
N LEU A 261 14.03 6.87 -14.94
CA LEU A 261 12.76 6.46 -14.35
C LEU A 261 12.52 7.22 -13.06
N PHE A 262 11.32 7.77 -12.91
CA PHE A 262 10.89 8.52 -11.73
C PHE A 262 10.00 7.62 -10.84
N ASP A 263 10.57 7.09 -9.76
CA ASP A 263 9.83 6.45 -8.65
C ASP A 263 9.38 7.51 -7.63
N ILE A 264 8.81 8.59 -8.16
CA ILE A 264 8.31 9.76 -7.43
C ILE A 264 6.99 10.23 -8.03
N THR A 265 6.27 11.08 -7.30
CA THR A 265 4.94 11.54 -7.73
C THR A 265 4.99 12.60 -8.83
N PRO A 266 3.88 12.80 -9.60
CA PRO A 266 3.74 13.86 -10.59
C PRO A 266 4.17 15.25 -10.13
N LYS A 267 3.83 15.64 -8.89
CA LYS A 267 4.23 16.92 -8.31
C LYS A 267 5.75 17.04 -8.18
N GLN A 268 6.43 15.96 -7.77
CA GLN A 268 7.90 15.94 -7.67
C GLN A 268 8.56 15.94 -9.06
N ILE A 269 8.01 15.20 -10.02
CA ILE A 269 8.48 15.22 -11.42
C ILE A 269 8.41 16.64 -11.99
N LEU A 270 7.31 17.36 -11.78
CA LEU A 270 7.19 18.75 -12.20
C LEU A 270 8.28 19.63 -11.57
N SER A 271 8.55 19.47 -10.28
CA SER A 271 9.59 20.27 -9.61
C SER A 271 11.01 20.03 -10.16
N ILE A 272 11.28 18.84 -10.69
CA ILE A 272 12.62 18.40 -11.13
C ILE A 272 12.82 18.55 -12.64
N ALA A 273 11.76 18.37 -13.43
CA ALA A 273 11.84 18.13 -14.87
C ALA A 273 10.83 18.94 -15.72
N GLU A 274 10.07 19.88 -15.15
CA GLU A 274 9.00 20.58 -15.88
C GLU A 274 9.46 21.22 -17.21
N ASN A 275 10.67 21.76 -17.25
CA ASN A 275 11.21 22.41 -18.45
C ASN A 275 11.75 21.43 -19.50
N GLN A 276 11.89 20.15 -19.13
CA GLN A 276 12.46 19.09 -19.97
C GLN A 276 11.39 18.11 -20.48
N ILE A 277 10.12 18.34 -20.15
CA ILE A 277 8.98 17.55 -20.62
C ILE A 277 8.03 18.39 -21.49
N PRO A 278 7.22 17.78 -22.36
CA PRO A 278 6.27 18.53 -23.18
C PRO A 278 5.28 19.35 -22.33
N LYS A 279 5.06 20.62 -22.69
CA LYS A 279 4.12 21.51 -21.97
C LYS A 279 2.72 20.92 -21.79
N SER A 280 2.23 20.17 -22.78
CA SER A 280 0.95 19.47 -22.71
C SER A 280 0.94 18.36 -21.66
N TYR A 281 2.05 17.66 -21.47
CA TYR A 281 2.22 16.64 -20.45
C TYR A 281 2.36 17.27 -19.06
N ALA A 282 3.16 18.33 -18.92
CA ALA A 282 3.30 19.09 -17.68
C ALA A 282 1.93 19.59 -17.18
N LYS A 283 1.08 20.12 -18.07
CA LYS A 283 -0.29 20.53 -17.73
C LYS A 283 -1.13 19.38 -17.14
N LYS A 284 -0.98 18.16 -17.67
CA LYS A 284 -1.69 16.98 -17.16
C LYS A 284 -1.17 16.56 -15.78
N LEU A 285 0.15 16.55 -15.57
CA LEU A 285 0.72 16.29 -14.25
C LEU A 285 0.25 17.33 -13.21
N LYS A 286 0.10 18.60 -13.60
CA LYS A 286 -0.43 19.66 -12.71
C LYS A 286 -1.88 19.42 -12.30
N SER A 287 -2.67 18.78 -13.17
CA SER A 287 -4.06 18.42 -12.89
C SER A 287 -4.22 17.05 -12.20
N TYR A 288 -3.11 16.37 -11.89
CA TYR A 288 -3.16 15.08 -11.19
C TYR A 288 -3.75 15.28 -9.79
N ARG A 289 -4.76 14.46 -9.44
CA ARG A 289 -5.44 14.58 -8.14
C ARG A 289 -4.89 13.58 -7.14
N TYR A 290 -4.57 14.11 -5.97
CA TYR A 290 -4.20 13.36 -4.77
C TYR A 290 -5.44 13.16 -3.89
N GLY A 291 -5.53 12.01 -3.22
CA GLY A 291 -6.64 11.65 -2.35
C GLY A 291 -6.51 12.21 -0.93
N PRO A 292 -7.40 11.82 -0.01
CA PRO A 292 -7.24 12.12 1.42
C PRO A 292 -5.92 11.58 1.97
N GLY A 293 -5.49 12.14 3.10
CA GLY A 293 -4.30 11.72 3.82
C GLY A 293 -4.59 10.80 4.99
N VAL A 294 -3.54 10.50 5.77
CA VAL A 294 -3.65 9.74 7.02
C VAL A 294 -3.13 10.55 8.21
N PHE A 295 -3.76 10.35 9.37
CA PHE A 295 -3.13 10.64 10.66
C PHE A 295 -2.63 9.32 11.23
N LYS A 296 -1.31 9.19 11.36
CA LYS A 296 -0.63 7.97 11.77
C LYS A 296 -0.18 8.06 13.22
N LEU A 297 -0.38 6.97 13.96
CA LEU A 297 -0.02 6.81 15.35
C LEU A 297 0.75 5.49 15.53
N ASP A 298 1.93 5.59 16.14
CA ASP A 298 2.74 4.44 16.54
C ASP A 298 2.84 4.42 18.06
N LEU A 299 2.64 3.25 18.67
CA LEU A 299 2.55 3.12 20.13
C LEU A 299 3.50 2.03 20.62
N ALA A 300 4.29 2.35 21.65
CA ALA A 300 4.93 1.36 22.49
C ALA A 300 3.99 1.03 23.66
N LEU A 301 3.73 -0.26 23.88
CA LEU A 301 2.85 -0.76 24.92
C LEU A 301 3.59 -1.59 25.98
N ASP A 302 3.05 -1.58 27.20
CA ASP A 302 3.47 -2.38 28.35
C ASP A 302 2.80 -3.77 28.42
N GLY A 303 2.29 -4.25 27.30
CA GLY A 303 1.57 -5.52 27.24
C GLY A 303 0.73 -5.64 25.97
N PRO A 304 0.10 -6.80 25.73
CA PRO A 304 -0.80 -6.99 24.60
C PRO A 304 -2.06 -6.15 24.78
N ILE A 305 -2.70 -5.78 23.67
CA ILE A 305 -3.97 -5.05 23.71
C ILE A 305 -5.05 -5.94 24.38
N PRO A 306 -5.75 -5.47 25.42
CA PRO A 306 -6.75 -6.24 26.16
C PRO A 306 -8.09 -6.22 25.42
N TRP A 307 -8.13 -6.82 24.23
CA TRP A 307 -9.35 -6.90 23.43
C TRP A 307 -10.50 -7.55 24.21
N LYS A 308 -11.70 -6.95 24.16
CA LYS A 308 -12.93 -7.54 24.74
C LYS A 308 -13.23 -8.93 24.16
N ASP A 309 -12.98 -9.10 22.87
CA ASP A 309 -13.08 -10.38 22.18
C ASP A 309 -11.67 -10.85 21.78
N GLU A 310 -11.28 -12.02 22.30
CA GLU A 310 -9.96 -12.62 22.05
C GLU A 310 -9.69 -12.93 20.57
N ASN A 311 -10.72 -13.00 19.71
CA ASN A 311 -10.52 -13.15 18.27
C ASN A 311 -9.70 -12.01 17.67
N CYS A 312 -9.82 -10.79 18.21
CA CYS A 312 -9.00 -9.66 17.77
C CYS A 312 -7.50 -9.89 18.03
N SER A 313 -7.13 -10.61 19.10
CA SER A 313 -5.72 -10.96 19.40
C SER A 313 -5.13 -11.97 18.42
N LYS A 314 -5.96 -12.72 17.67
CA LYS A 314 -5.51 -13.80 16.78
C LYS A 314 -5.11 -13.31 15.40
N ALA A 315 -5.46 -12.08 15.02
CA ALA A 315 -5.07 -11.46 13.75
C ALA A 315 -4.01 -10.38 13.97
N ALA A 316 -3.07 -10.23 13.03
CA ALA A 316 -2.13 -9.11 13.08
C ALA A 316 -2.80 -7.78 12.71
N THR A 317 -3.87 -7.81 11.90
CA THR A 317 -4.62 -6.63 11.49
C THR A 317 -6.01 -6.61 12.12
N VAL A 318 -6.41 -5.45 12.62
CA VAL A 318 -7.73 -5.20 13.19
C VAL A 318 -8.36 -3.99 12.49
N HIS A 319 -9.55 -4.19 11.93
CA HIS A 319 -10.37 -3.14 11.32
C HIS A 319 -11.31 -2.55 12.36
N ILE A 320 -10.95 -1.40 12.92
CA ILE A 320 -11.71 -0.79 14.01
C ILE A 320 -12.61 0.30 13.44
N GLY A 321 -13.89 -0.01 13.29
CA GLY A 321 -14.87 0.96 12.82
C GLY A 321 -16.32 0.63 13.15
N GLY A 322 -16.60 -0.51 13.79
CA GLY A 322 -17.96 -0.93 14.11
C GLY A 322 -18.72 -1.37 12.87
N THR A 323 -19.88 -0.77 12.62
CA THR A 323 -20.78 -1.21 11.53
C THR A 323 -20.34 -0.71 10.15
N PHE A 324 -20.99 -1.22 9.10
CA PHE A 324 -20.80 -0.71 7.74
C PHE A 324 -21.12 0.79 7.67
N GLU A 325 -22.23 1.20 8.30
CA GLU A 325 -22.71 2.58 8.29
C GLU A 325 -21.75 3.55 9.00
N GLU A 326 -21.18 3.16 10.15
CA GLU A 326 -20.19 4.00 10.85
C GLU A 326 -18.94 4.23 9.98
N ILE A 327 -18.43 3.18 9.32
CA ILE A 327 -17.27 3.29 8.43
C ILE A 327 -17.60 4.13 7.19
N ALA A 328 -18.73 3.86 6.54
CA ALA A 328 -19.14 4.59 5.34
C ALA A 328 -19.30 6.09 5.60
N GLU A 329 -19.91 6.44 6.74
CA GLU A 329 -20.07 7.83 7.18
C GLU A 329 -18.72 8.49 7.47
N ALA A 330 -17.81 7.81 8.18
CA ALA A 330 -16.48 8.32 8.46
C ALA A 330 -15.67 8.61 7.19
N GLU A 331 -15.67 7.69 6.22
CA GLU A 331 -14.99 7.88 4.94
C GLU A 331 -15.60 9.02 4.10
N SER A 332 -16.92 9.17 4.14
CA SER A 332 -17.62 10.28 3.48
C SER A 332 -17.21 11.64 4.08
N GLN A 333 -17.22 11.75 5.42
CA GLN A 333 -16.82 12.97 6.13
C GLN A 333 -15.38 13.39 5.77
N VAL A 334 -14.45 12.44 5.75
CA VAL A 334 -13.05 12.71 5.36
C VAL A 334 -12.96 13.28 3.96
N PHE A 335 -13.71 12.71 3.00
CA PHE A 335 -13.72 13.16 1.63
C PHE A 335 -14.34 14.55 1.45
N GLU A 336 -15.30 14.91 2.31
CA GLU A 336 -15.89 16.25 2.40
C GLU A 336 -15.00 17.28 3.12
N GLY A 337 -13.80 16.88 3.58
CA GLY A 337 -12.87 17.77 4.27
C GLY A 337 -13.12 17.89 5.78
N LYS A 338 -13.91 16.98 6.37
CA LYS A 338 -14.20 16.92 7.80
C LYS A 338 -13.35 15.84 8.48
N HIS A 339 -13.34 15.83 9.81
CA HIS A 339 -12.70 14.77 10.59
C HIS A 339 -13.76 14.05 11.45
N PRO A 340 -13.94 12.74 11.26
CA PRO A 340 -14.94 11.99 12.03
C PRO A 340 -14.51 11.85 13.49
N GLU A 341 -15.46 12.00 14.42
CA GLU A 341 -15.22 11.72 15.85
C GLU A 341 -15.03 10.22 16.13
N LYS A 342 -15.61 9.37 15.28
CA LYS A 342 -15.41 7.91 15.29
C LYS A 342 -14.77 7.47 13.97
N PRO A 343 -13.47 7.69 13.77
CA PRO A 343 -12.81 7.32 12.52
C PRO A 343 -12.77 5.80 12.33
N PHE A 344 -12.70 5.36 11.08
CA PHE A 344 -12.15 4.04 10.77
C PHE A 344 -10.66 4.04 11.11
N VAL A 345 -10.25 3.12 11.97
CA VAL A 345 -8.84 2.94 12.37
C VAL A 345 -8.36 1.60 11.82
N LEU A 346 -7.36 1.67 10.95
CA LEU A 346 -6.60 0.50 10.54
C LEU A 346 -5.50 0.28 11.56
N LEU A 347 -5.58 -0.82 12.31
CA LEU A 347 -4.62 -1.15 13.36
C LEU A 347 -3.87 -2.43 13.00
N THR A 348 -2.57 -2.46 13.29
CA THR A 348 -1.77 -3.68 13.25
C THR A 348 -0.96 -3.85 14.53
N GLN A 349 -0.90 -5.09 15.01
CA GLN A 349 -0.26 -5.50 16.27
C GLN A 349 0.84 -6.54 15.99
N GLN A 350 1.78 -6.17 15.12
CA GLN A 350 2.69 -7.13 14.48
C GLN A 350 3.68 -7.77 15.47
N SER A 351 4.07 -7.04 16.52
CA SER A 351 4.98 -7.55 17.57
C SER A 351 4.45 -8.76 18.32
N PHE A 352 3.13 -8.98 18.31
CA PHE A 352 2.53 -10.21 18.86
C PHE A 352 2.92 -11.46 18.05
N PHE A 353 3.15 -11.30 16.76
CA PHE A 353 3.54 -12.37 15.84
C PHE A 353 5.05 -12.37 15.53
N ASP A 354 5.73 -11.25 15.77
CA ASP A 354 7.15 -11.05 15.53
C ASP A 354 7.83 -10.45 16.77
N GLN A 355 8.41 -11.31 17.59
CA GLN A 355 9.08 -10.94 18.84
C GLN A 355 10.32 -10.08 18.63
N SER A 356 10.83 -9.94 17.39
CA SER A 356 12.00 -9.10 17.11
C SER A 356 11.69 -7.59 17.07
N ARG A 357 10.42 -7.21 17.24
CA ARG A 357 9.91 -5.83 17.09
C ARG A 357 9.76 -5.06 18.39
N ALA A 358 9.74 -5.74 19.53
CA ALA A 358 9.60 -5.11 20.84
C ALA A 358 10.38 -5.92 21.90
N PRO A 359 10.74 -5.31 23.04
CA PRO A 359 11.28 -6.05 24.18
C PRO A 359 10.32 -7.15 24.68
N GLU A 360 10.85 -8.13 25.39
CA GLU A 360 10.05 -9.24 25.95
C GLU A 360 8.88 -8.73 26.82
N GLY A 361 7.69 -9.27 26.58
CA GLY A 361 6.45 -8.87 27.27
C GLY A 361 5.88 -7.51 26.85
N LYS A 362 6.54 -6.79 25.94
CA LYS A 362 6.11 -5.48 25.43
C LYS A 362 5.66 -5.59 23.98
N HIS A 363 4.90 -4.61 23.50
CA HIS A 363 4.36 -4.63 22.16
C HIS A 363 4.48 -3.29 21.43
N THR A 364 4.58 -3.34 20.11
CA THR A 364 4.34 -2.23 19.20
C THR A 364 2.97 -2.33 18.55
N VAL A 365 2.32 -1.18 18.41
CA VAL A 365 1.11 -1.00 17.61
C VAL A 365 1.37 0.07 16.56
N TRP A 366 1.02 -0.26 15.33
CA TRP A 366 0.96 0.67 14.21
C TRP A 366 -0.52 0.90 13.89
N CYS A 367 -0.96 2.14 13.80
CA CYS A 367 -2.31 2.44 13.35
C CYS A 367 -2.43 3.79 12.66
N TYR A 368 -3.50 3.98 11.91
CA TYR A 368 -3.88 5.29 11.40
C TYR A 368 -5.38 5.39 11.20
N CYS A 369 -5.86 6.62 11.08
CA CYS A 369 -7.15 6.91 10.47
C CYS A 369 -6.99 7.80 9.23
N HIS A 370 -7.99 7.82 8.38
CA HIS A 370 -8.04 8.74 7.25
C HIS A 370 -8.40 10.16 7.72
N VAL A 371 -7.82 11.16 7.06
CA VAL A 371 -8.05 12.59 7.32
C VAL A 371 -8.04 13.36 6.00
N PRO A 372 -8.61 14.58 5.95
CA PRO A 372 -8.55 15.43 4.78
C PRO A 372 -7.12 15.64 4.27
N ASN A 373 -6.96 15.77 2.95
CA ASN A 373 -5.65 16.02 2.33
C ASN A 373 -4.99 17.27 2.95
N GLY A 374 -3.75 17.12 3.42
CA GLY A 374 -2.97 18.21 4.03
C GLY A 374 -3.40 18.58 5.45
N SER A 375 -4.28 17.80 6.08
CA SER A 375 -4.72 18.03 7.47
C SER A 375 -3.56 18.04 8.48
N THR A 376 -3.55 19.05 9.35
CA THR A 376 -2.65 19.16 10.50
C THR A 376 -3.30 18.79 11.84
N ARG A 377 -4.59 18.38 11.83
CA ARG A 377 -5.33 18.01 13.05
C ARG A 377 -4.72 16.77 13.71
N ASP A 378 -4.52 16.82 15.03
CA ASP A 378 -4.15 15.66 15.85
C ASP A 378 -5.40 14.80 16.09
N MET A 379 -5.36 13.53 15.66
CA MET A 379 -6.45 12.55 15.82
C MET A 379 -6.12 11.47 16.87
N THR A 380 -5.09 11.68 17.70
CA THR A 380 -4.63 10.71 18.71
C THR A 380 -5.78 10.29 19.62
N GLN A 381 -6.55 11.25 20.13
CA GLN A 381 -7.66 10.98 21.04
C GLN A 381 -8.74 10.12 20.38
N GLN A 382 -9.15 10.46 19.15
CA GLN A 382 -10.16 9.71 18.41
C GLN A 382 -9.71 8.28 18.08
N ILE A 383 -8.43 8.09 17.75
CA ILE A 383 -7.86 6.75 17.52
C ILE A 383 -7.87 5.95 18.82
N GLU A 384 -7.34 6.51 19.91
CA GLU A 384 -7.27 5.82 21.20
C GLU A 384 -8.66 5.53 21.76
N ASP A 385 -9.64 6.42 21.58
CA ASP A 385 -11.03 6.21 21.96
C ASP A 385 -11.68 5.05 21.17
N GLN A 386 -11.40 4.96 19.87
CA GLN A 386 -11.89 3.83 19.06
C GLN A 386 -11.25 2.51 19.48
N ILE A 387 -9.96 2.49 19.83
CA ILE A 387 -9.32 1.26 20.34
C ILE A 387 -9.90 0.91 21.72
N GLU A 388 -9.99 1.87 22.64
CA GLU A 388 -10.53 1.71 24.00
C GLU A 388 -11.98 1.20 24.00
N ARG A 389 -12.81 1.64 23.03
CA ARG A 389 -14.19 1.14 22.82
C ARG A 389 -14.25 -0.39 22.72
N PHE A 390 -13.25 -1.02 22.10
CA PHE A 390 -13.18 -2.47 21.89
C PHE A 390 -12.12 -3.18 22.75
N ALA A 391 -11.27 -2.43 23.45
CA ALA A 391 -10.24 -2.94 24.36
C ALA A 391 -10.06 -2.05 25.61
N PRO A 392 -11.00 -2.08 26.58
CA PRO A 392 -10.89 -1.28 27.80
C PRO A 392 -9.61 -1.60 28.59
N GLY A 393 -8.94 -0.57 29.08
CA GLY A 393 -7.61 -0.65 29.69
C GLY A 393 -6.46 -0.56 28.70
N PHE A 394 -6.73 -0.43 27.40
CA PHE A 394 -5.69 -0.23 26.38
C PHE A 394 -4.86 1.03 26.65
N LYS A 395 -5.52 2.15 26.97
CA LYS A 395 -4.83 3.43 27.22
C LYS A 395 -3.82 3.36 28.36
N ASP A 396 -4.09 2.54 29.37
CA ASP A 396 -3.22 2.36 30.54
C ASP A 396 -1.91 1.65 30.18
N LEU A 397 -1.87 0.93 29.04
CA LEU A 397 -0.67 0.24 28.56
C LEU A 397 0.27 1.14 27.76
N ILE A 398 -0.13 2.35 27.38
CA ILE A 398 0.66 3.17 26.43
C ILE A 398 1.87 3.79 27.13
N LEU A 399 3.06 3.32 26.76
CA LEU A 399 4.35 3.81 27.25
C LEU A 399 4.85 5.03 26.47
N SER A 400 4.63 5.07 25.16
CA SER A 400 5.09 6.16 24.30
C SER A 400 4.30 6.22 22.99
N ARG A 401 4.19 7.43 22.43
CA ARG A 401 3.43 7.75 21.22
C ARG A 401 4.34 8.46 20.23
N ASN A 402 4.32 8.03 18.97
CA ASN A 402 4.79 8.82 17.85
C ASN A 402 3.60 9.14 16.93
N LYS A 403 3.48 10.40 16.54
CA LYS A 403 2.33 10.94 15.82
C LYS A 403 2.80 11.58 14.54
N MET A 404 2.08 11.36 13.44
CA MET A 404 2.30 12.06 12.18
C MET A 404 0.95 12.43 11.58
N ASN A 405 0.64 13.73 11.53
CA ASN A 405 -0.50 14.20 10.75
C ASN A 405 -0.20 14.11 9.24
N ALA A 406 -1.17 14.46 8.40
CA ALA A 406 -1.02 14.33 6.95
C ALA A 406 0.08 15.25 6.38
N ALA A 407 0.30 16.42 6.98
CA ALA A 407 1.41 17.30 6.61
C ALA A 407 2.79 16.76 7.05
N ASP A 408 2.85 16.13 8.23
CA ASP A 408 4.07 15.47 8.72
C ASP A 408 4.43 14.27 7.83
N MET A 409 3.43 13.49 7.38
CA MET A 409 3.62 12.41 6.41
C MET A 409 4.26 12.91 5.11
N GLN A 410 3.80 14.05 4.57
CA GLN A 410 4.41 14.68 3.40
C GLN A 410 5.83 15.20 3.69
N THR A 411 6.05 15.74 4.89
CA THR A 411 7.38 16.25 5.31
C THR A 411 8.39 15.11 5.39
N TYR A 412 7.98 13.97 5.95
CA TYR A 412 8.79 12.76 6.03
C TYR A 412 9.10 12.18 4.64
N ASN A 413 8.11 12.10 3.76
CA ASN A 413 8.29 11.65 2.39
C ASN A 413 7.54 12.61 1.45
N PRO A 414 8.27 13.44 0.67
CA PRO A 414 7.68 14.42 -0.24
C PRO A 414 6.74 13.82 -1.31
N ASN A 415 6.70 12.49 -1.44
CA ASN A 415 5.77 11.79 -2.32
C ASN A 415 4.38 11.56 -1.70
N TYR A 416 4.20 11.72 -0.39
CA TYR A 416 2.88 11.62 0.25
C TYR A 416 2.15 12.96 0.22
N ILE A 417 1.75 13.40 -0.97
CA ILE A 417 1.15 14.73 -1.16
C ILE A 417 -0.12 14.88 -0.32
N GLY A 418 -0.07 15.78 0.65
CA GLY A 418 -1.12 15.98 1.65
C GLY A 418 -1.42 14.74 2.49
N GLY A 419 -0.43 13.88 2.70
CA GLY A 419 -0.54 12.62 3.43
C GLY A 419 -1.11 11.45 2.63
N ASP A 420 -1.35 11.60 1.33
CA ASP A 420 -1.85 10.54 0.46
C ASP A 420 -0.78 9.44 0.27
N ILE A 421 -0.96 8.33 0.99
CA ILE A 421 -0.06 7.16 0.95
C ILE A 421 -0.27 6.28 -0.30
N ASN A 422 -1.34 6.49 -1.06
CA ASN A 422 -1.60 5.78 -2.31
C ASN A 422 -0.94 6.45 -3.52
N GLY A 423 -0.51 7.71 -3.37
CA GLY A 423 0.11 8.49 -4.45
C GLY A 423 -0.89 8.92 -5.53
N GLY A 424 -2.19 8.98 -5.22
CA GLY A 424 -3.27 9.50 -6.06
C GLY A 424 -4.64 8.86 -5.76
N ILE A 425 -5.73 9.59 -6.01
CA ILE A 425 -7.11 9.10 -5.80
C ILE A 425 -7.44 7.89 -6.68
N GLN A 426 -7.96 6.80 -6.08
CA GLN A 426 -8.34 5.53 -6.72
C GLN A 426 -9.75 5.51 -7.35
N ASP A 427 -10.08 6.50 -8.17
CA ASP A 427 -11.31 6.47 -8.98
C ASP A 427 -11.08 5.86 -10.36
N LEU A 428 -12.15 5.45 -11.06
CA LEU A 428 -12.06 4.83 -12.38
C LEU A 428 -11.32 5.69 -13.42
N ARG A 429 -11.41 7.02 -13.31
CA ARG A 429 -10.69 7.92 -14.22
C ARG A 429 -9.20 7.74 -14.04
N GLN A 430 -8.71 7.74 -12.81
CA GLN A 430 -7.29 7.65 -12.52
C GLN A 430 -6.76 6.21 -12.39
N LEU A 431 -7.57 5.19 -12.10
CA LEU A 431 -7.07 3.81 -11.93
C LEU A 431 -6.36 3.28 -13.19
N TYR A 432 -6.92 3.53 -14.38
CA TYR A 432 -6.39 3.00 -15.65
C TYR A 432 -5.69 4.03 -16.53
N THR A 433 -5.90 5.34 -16.30
CA THR A 433 -5.30 6.39 -17.15
C THR A 433 -4.14 7.12 -16.48
N ARG A 434 -3.77 6.73 -15.26
CA ARG A 434 -2.70 7.39 -14.51
C ARG A 434 -1.33 7.20 -15.18
N PRO A 435 -0.45 8.21 -15.17
CA PRO A 435 -0.76 9.62 -14.99
C PRO A 435 -1.35 10.27 -16.26
N VAL A 436 -1.16 9.71 -17.46
CA VAL A 436 -1.47 10.43 -18.71
C VAL A 436 -2.03 9.63 -19.90
N ASN A 437 -1.72 8.33 -20.09
CA ASN A 437 -2.06 7.62 -21.34
C ASN A 437 -2.41 6.14 -21.10
N LEU A 438 -3.34 5.60 -21.90
CA LEU A 438 -3.76 4.19 -21.88
C LEU A 438 -2.77 3.26 -22.60
N PHE A 439 -2.03 3.75 -23.61
CA PHE A 439 -1.21 2.90 -24.48
C PHE A 439 0.23 2.69 -23.98
N ASP A 440 0.84 3.74 -23.43
CA ASP A 440 2.11 3.66 -22.70
C ASP A 440 1.99 4.61 -21.50
N PRO A 441 1.46 4.12 -20.35
CA PRO A 441 1.26 4.96 -19.17
C PRO A 441 2.59 5.33 -18.49
N TYR A 442 3.70 4.66 -18.84
CA TYR A 442 4.96 4.81 -18.14
C TYR A 442 5.88 5.82 -18.81
N ARG A 443 5.87 5.92 -20.15
CA ARG A 443 6.76 6.85 -20.87
C ARG A 443 6.23 8.28 -20.88
N ILE A 444 7.11 9.24 -20.62
CA ILE A 444 6.87 10.65 -20.88
C ILE A 444 7.11 10.91 -22.38
N PRO A 445 6.12 11.36 -23.17
CA PRO A 445 6.23 11.48 -24.62
C PRO A 445 7.40 12.35 -25.08
N ASN A 446 8.07 11.95 -26.16
CA ASN A 446 9.21 12.65 -26.78
C ASN A 446 10.40 12.88 -25.84
N THR A 447 10.54 12.04 -24.82
CA THR A 447 11.70 12.06 -23.91
C THR A 447 12.25 10.64 -23.71
N SER A 448 13.37 10.56 -23.02
CA SER A 448 13.91 9.34 -22.42
C SER A 448 13.47 9.16 -20.95
N TYR A 449 12.41 9.86 -20.52
CA TYR A 449 11.92 9.83 -19.14
C TYR A 449 10.70 8.93 -18.99
N PHE A 450 10.61 8.27 -17.84
CA PHE A 450 9.57 7.32 -17.50
C PHE A 450 9.10 7.54 -16.07
N ILE A 451 7.88 7.12 -15.76
CA ILE A 451 7.27 7.16 -14.43
C ILE A 451 7.08 5.72 -14.01
N CYS A 452 7.53 5.39 -12.81
CA CYS A 452 7.42 4.04 -12.26
C CYS A 452 6.85 4.01 -10.84
N SER A 453 6.39 5.14 -10.30
CA SER A 453 5.83 5.22 -8.94
C SER A 453 4.41 4.68 -8.82
N SER A 454 3.88 4.67 -7.60
CA SER A 454 2.46 4.38 -7.33
C SER A 454 1.49 5.34 -8.00
N SER A 455 1.99 6.45 -8.57
CA SER A 455 1.20 7.35 -9.38
C SER A 455 0.99 6.87 -10.82
N SER A 456 1.59 5.74 -11.21
CA SER A 456 1.36 4.99 -12.47
C SER A 456 0.63 3.68 -12.19
N PRO A 457 -0.01 3.03 -13.19
CA PRO A 457 -0.77 1.81 -13.01
C PRO A 457 0.16 0.67 -12.57
N PRO A 458 -0.31 -0.29 -11.76
CA PRO A 458 -1.67 -0.45 -11.25
C PRO A 458 -2.04 0.45 -10.05
N GLY A 459 -1.09 1.22 -9.50
CA GLY A 459 -1.36 2.22 -8.47
C GLY A 459 -0.65 1.98 -7.14
N GLY A 460 -1.35 2.29 -6.05
CA GLY A 460 -0.84 2.20 -4.68
C GLY A 460 -0.69 0.75 -4.18
N GLY A 461 0.23 0.55 -3.23
CA GLY A 461 0.51 -0.73 -2.61
C GLY A 461 1.97 -1.16 -2.76
N VAL A 462 2.41 -2.07 -1.89
CA VAL A 462 3.74 -2.66 -1.95
C VAL A 462 3.67 -3.92 -2.82
N HIS A 463 3.85 -3.78 -4.13
CA HIS A 463 3.83 -4.91 -5.08
C HIS A 463 4.91 -4.84 -6.18
N GLY A 464 5.58 -3.71 -6.38
CA GLY A 464 6.65 -3.56 -7.38
C GLY A 464 6.20 -3.49 -8.85
N MET A 465 4.96 -3.86 -9.15
CA MET A 465 4.44 -3.93 -10.52
C MET A 465 4.49 -2.63 -11.34
N CYS A 466 4.32 -1.43 -10.75
CA CYS A 466 4.51 -0.17 -11.49
C CYS A 466 5.94 -0.08 -12.03
N GLY A 467 6.91 -0.45 -11.19
CA GLY A 467 8.32 -0.55 -11.52
C GLY A 467 8.61 -1.56 -12.62
N TYR A 468 8.10 -2.78 -12.46
CA TYR A 468 8.28 -3.86 -13.42
C TYR A 468 7.78 -3.48 -14.82
N HIS A 469 6.59 -2.92 -14.93
CA HIS A 469 6.03 -2.55 -16.24
C HIS A 469 6.73 -1.34 -16.86
N ALA A 470 7.12 -0.35 -16.05
CA ALA A 470 7.96 0.75 -16.53
C ALA A 470 9.32 0.25 -17.07
N ALA A 471 9.92 -0.75 -16.41
CA ALA A 471 11.12 -1.40 -16.92
C ALA A 471 10.90 -2.08 -18.29
N GLN A 472 9.74 -2.72 -18.52
CA GLN A 472 9.42 -3.26 -19.85
C GLN A 472 9.32 -2.15 -20.91
N ALA A 473 8.72 -1.01 -20.58
CA ALA A 473 8.66 0.14 -21.47
C ALA A 473 10.05 0.69 -21.81
N VAL A 474 10.95 0.74 -20.82
CA VAL A 474 12.36 1.12 -21.02
C VAL A 474 13.10 0.13 -21.91
N LEU A 475 12.93 -1.18 -21.71
CA LEU A 475 13.56 -2.20 -22.56
C LEU A 475 13.13 -2.06 -24.02
N ASN A 476 11.85 -1.79 -24.27
CA ASN A 476 11.34 -1.54 -25.61
C ASN A 476 11.87 -0.24 -26.23
N PHE A 477 12.20 0.76 -25.40
CA PHE A 477 12.79 2.02 -25.87
C PHE A 477 14.29 1.91 -26.18
N LEU A 478 15.01 1.06 -25.47
CA LEU A 478 16.46 0.86 -25.65
C LEU A 478 16.82 -0.12 -26.78
N ASN A 479 15.85 -0.90 -27.24
CA ASN A 479 15.96 -1.78 -28.41
C ASN A 479 15.52 -1.03 -29.66
#